data_AF-A0AB39V318-F1
#
_entry.id   AF-A0AB39V318-F1
#
_cell.length_a   1.000
_cell.length_b   1.000
_cell.length_c   1.000
_cell.angle_alpha   90.00
_cell.angle_beta   90.00
_cell.angle_gamma   90.00
#
_symmetry.space_group_name_H-M   'P 1'
#
loop_
_entity.id
_entity.type
_entity.pdbx_description
1 polymer ?
#
loop_
_entity_poly.entity_id
_entity_poly.type
_entity_poly.pdbx_seq_one_letter_code
_entity_poly.pdbx_strand_id
1 'polypeptide(L)'
;MKKMSFFIILGIFISILGMSAEQRITIKPGSYCDGLKYIGEFDDDDIDINELYFFKKCVINGKTYRTKTTWQGEETTGATLRVYFNSFQQLDDVTNKISKKDRVYFIPGETIDYDNETIWSINVKKIQIK
;
A
#
# COMPACT_ATOMS: atom_id res chain seq x y z
N MET A 1 14.70 54.07 0.07
CA MET A 1 15.41 52.81 0.38
C MET A 1 14.46 51.84 1.07
N LYS A 2 14.45 50.59 0.59
CA LYS A 2 14.01 49.32 1.22
C LYS A 2 12.63 49.20 1.91
N LYS A 3 11.77 48.45 1.19
CA LYS A 3 10.82 47.41 1.61
C LYS A 3 10.98 46.89 3.05
N MET A 4 9.86 46.60 3.72
CA MET A 4 9.43 45.21 3.96
C MET A 4 8.02 45.15 4.56
N SER A 5 7.07 44.63 3.76
CA SER A 5 5.83 44.03 4.25
C SER A 5 6.15 42.85 5.15
N PHE A 6 5.46 42.74 6.28
CA PHE A 6 5.41 41.51 7.07
C PHE A 6 3.95 41.05 7.09
N PHE A 7 3.57 40.25 6.09
CA PHE A 7 2.28 39.55 6.11
C PHE A 7 2.44 38.35 7.03
N ILE A 8 1.68 38.38 8.13
CA ILE A 8 1.48 37.26 9.04
C ILE A 8 0.63 36.23 8.30
N ILE A 9 1.19 35.06 7.97
CA ILE A 9 0.39 33.88 7.60
C ILE A 9 0.58 32.86 8.72
N LEU A 10 -0.37 32.92 9.65
CA LEU A 10 -0.60 31.92 10.69
C LEU A 10 -1.16 30.67 10.00
N GLY A 11 -0.28 29.77 9.54
CA GLY A 11 -0.66 28.48 8.98
C GLY A 11 -1.11 27.54 10.10
N ILE A 12 -2.37 27.68 10.51
CA ILE A 12 -3.03 26.74 11.41
C ILE A 12 -3.24 25.43 10.64
N PHE A 13 -2.42 24.41 10.91
CA PHE A 13 -2.76 23.03 10.54
C PHE A 13 -3.76 22.49 11.56
N ILE A 14 -5.06 22.76 11.37
CA ILE A 14 -6.10 21.94 11.98
C ILE A 14 -6.17 20.66 11.15
N SER A 15 -5.41 19.64 11.53
CA SER A 15 -5.69 18.27 11.09
C SER A 15 -6.90 17.79 11.89
N ILE A 16 -8.07 17.97 11.29
CA ILE A 16 -9.35 17.46 11.77
C ILE A 16 -9.21 15.94 11.99
N LEU A 17 -9.50 15.50 13.22
CA LEU A 17 -9.81 14.11 13.55
C LEU A 17 -11.01 13.69 12.69
N GLY A 18 -10.75 12.89 11.66
CA GLY A 18 -11.76 12.37 10.73
C GLY A 18 -11.83 10.86 10.81
N MET A 19 -12.91 10.39 11.42
CA MET A 19 -13.57 9.07 11.35
C MET A 19 -12.90 8.02 10.45
N SER A 20 -12.62 6.84 11.01
CA SER A 20 -12.12 5.66 10.30
C SER A 20 -13.04 5.29 9.13
N ALA A 21 -12.67 5.69 7.93
CA ALA A 21 -13.21 5.20 6.68
C ALA A 21 -12.01 4.73 5.85
N GLU A 22 -12.13 3.55 5.23
CA GLU A 22 -11.15 3.08 4.25
C GLU A 22 -10.87 4.19 3.23
N GLN A 23 -9.60 4.61 3.12
CA GLN A 23 -9.24 5.70 2.22
C GLN A 23 -8.93 5.14 0.84
N ARG A 24 -9.89 5.26 -0.09
CA ARG A 24 -9.66 4.96 -1.52
C ARG A 24 -8.88 6.08 -2.18
N ILE A 25 -7.78 5.73 -2.86
CA ILE A 25 -6.94 6.70 -3.59
C ILE A 25 -6.72 6.28 -5.05
N THR A 26 -6.59 7.25 -5.95
CA THR A 26 -6.20 7.01 -7.34
C THR A 26 -4.68 6.97 -7.47
N ILE A 27 -4.17 5.95 -8.15
CA ILE A 27 -2.75 5.66 -8.33
C ILE A 27 -2.15 6.56 -9.41
N LYS A 28 -1.03 7.20 -9.10
CA LYS A 28 -0.19 7.97 -10.03
C LYS A 28 0.96 7.11 -10.57
N PRO A 29 1.50 7.46 -11.76
CA PRO A 29 2.68 6.80 -12.31
C PRO A 29 3.84 6.71 -11.32
N GLY A 30 4.54 5.57 -11.36
CA GLY A 30 5.69 5.32 -10.49
C GLY A 30 5.33 4.87 -9.07
N SER A 31 4.09 4.47 -8.80
CA SER A 31 3.71 3.82 -7.55
C SER A 31 4.04 2.32 -7.58
N TYR A 32 4.60 1.79 -6.49
CA TYR A 32 5.07 0.40 -6.41
C TYR A 32 5.27 -0.09 -4.97
N CYS A 33 5.36 -1.41 -4.76
CA CYS A 33 5.90 -2.03 -3.55
C CYS A 33 7.14 -2.86 -3.88
N ASP A 34 8.12 -2.91 -2.98
CA ASP A 34 9.47 -3.41 -3.26
C ASP A 34 10.13 -4.02 -2.04
N GLY A 35 10.92 -5.07 -2.26
CA GLY A 35 11.58 -5.84 -1.21
C GLY A 35 10.61 -6.72 -0.43
N LEU A 36 9.90 -7.62 -1.11
CA LEU A 36 9.12 -8.68 -0.48
C LEU A 36 9.97 -9.40 0.56
N LYS A 37 9.42 -9.52 1.76
CA LYS A 37 10.03 -10.20 2.90
C LYS A 37 9.30 -11.50 3.20
N TYR A 38 7.98 -11.40 3.30
CA TYR A 38 7.12 -12.48 3.73
C TYR A 38 5.81 -12.47 2.95
N ILE A 39 5.23 -13.65 2.82
CA ILE A 39 3.88 -13.85 2.31
C ILE A 39 3.09 -14.42 3.48
N GLY A 40 1.96 -13.80 3.76
CA GLY A 40 1.01 -14.24 4.77
C GLY A 40 -0.27 -14.68 4.10
N GLU A 41 -0.75 -15.86 4.49
CA GLU A 41 -2.12 -16.26 4.21
C GLU A 41 -3.04 -15.41 5.09
N PHE A 42 -4.11 -14.87 4.50
CA PHE A 42 -5.17 -14.22 5.24
C PHE A 42 -6.32 -15.22 5.34
N ASP A 43 -6.46 -15.81 6.52
CA ASP A 43 -7.62 -16.63 6.88
C ASP A 43 -8.71 -15.64 7.29
N ASP A 44 -9.51 -15.20 6.34
CA ASP A 44 -10.83 -14.66 6.66
C ASP A 44 -11.83 -15.64 6.08
N ASP A 45 -12.82 -16.02 6.88
CA ASP A 45 -13.89 -16.98 6.57
C ASP A 45 -14.82 -16.49 5.44
N ASP A 46 -14.35 -15.56 4.61
CA ASP A 46 -15.08 -14.82 3.60
C ASP A 46 -14.63 -15.18 2.18
N ILE A 47 -15.57 -15.06 1.25
CA ILE A 47 -15.60 -15.65 -0.10
C ILE A 47 -14.44 -15.20 -1.03
N ASP A 48 -13.61 -14.24 -0.61
CA ASP A 48 -12.62 -13.55 -1.44
C ASP A 48 -11.22 -14.17 -1.35
N ILE A 49 -10.75 -14.75 -2.46
CA ILE A 49 -9.40 -15.30 -2.60
C ILE A 49 -8.37 -14.16 -2.53
N ASN A 50 -7.60 -14.07 -1.45
CA ASN A 50 -6.63 -13.00 -1.24
C ASN A 50 -5.36 -13.47 -0.52
N GLU A 51 -4.29 -12.69 -0.63
CA GLU A 51 -3.00 -12.96 0.03
C GLU A 51 -2.33 -11.66 0.49
N LEU A 52 -1.64 -11.71 1.62
CA LEU A 52 -0.89 -10.58 2.16
C LEU A 52 0.58 -10.67 1.76
N TYR A 53 1.08 -9.62 1.11
CA TYR A 53 2.48 -9.47 0.76
C TYR A 53 3.13 -8.41 1.62
N PHE A 54 4.11 -8.81 2.42
CA PHE A 54 4.89 -7.90 3.26
C PHE A 54 6.12 -7.43 2.51
N PHE A 55 6.11 -6.17 2.08
CA PHE A 55 7.24 -5.52 1.41
C PHE A 55 8.05 -4.68 2.39
N LYS A 56 9.32 -4.41 2.07
CA LYS A 56 10.18 -3.47 2.80
C LYS A 56 9.64 -2.04 2.74
N LYS A 57 8.96 -1.69 1.65
CA LYS A 57 8.27 -0.41 1.47
C LYS A 57 7.22 -0.49 0.36
N CYS A 58 6.28 0.43 0.41
CA CYS A 58 5.49 0.83 -0.75
C CYS A 58 5.67 2.33 -1.00
N VAL A 59 5.82 2.73 -2.25
CA VAL A 59 5.79 4.13 -2.69
C VAL A 59 4.46 4.34 -3.39
N ILE A 60 3.56 5.10 -2.78
CA ILE A 60 2.24 5.39 -3.32
C ILE A 60 2.13 6.88 -3.57
N ASN A 61 1.92 7.27 -4.82
CA ASN A 61 1.81 8.68 -5.24
C ASN A 61 3.01 9.54 -4.79
N GLY A 62 4.22 8.98 -4.78
CA GLY A 62 5.46 9.64 -4.37
C GLY A 62 5.72 9.64 -2.86
N LYS A 63 4.78 9.19 -2.03
CA LYS A 63 4.98 9.04 -0.59
C LYS A 63 5.45 7.62 -0.28
N THR A 64 6.51 7.50 0.53
CA THR A 64 7.00 6.21 1.00
C THR A 64 6.25 5.80 2.26
N TYR A 65 5.71 4.59 2.25
CA TYR A 65 5.01 3.96 3.36
C TYR A 65 5.86 2.81 3.89
N ARG A 66 6.08 2.87 5.21
CA ARG A 66 6.74 1.87 6.04
C ARG A 66 6.16 2.02 7.43
N THR A 67 5.68 0.94 8.02
CA THR A 67 5.20 0.91 9.39
C THR A 67 5.88 -0.22 10.13
N LYS A 68 6.14 0.01 11.42
CA LYS A 68 6.57 -1.05 12.32
C LYS A 68 5.39 -2.01 12.50
N THR A 69 5.64 -3.29 12.27
CA THR A 69 4.65 -4.35 12.44
C THR A 69 5.34 -5.54 13.10
N THR A 70 4.57 -6.40 13.74
CA THR A 70 5.09 -7.64 14.32
C THR A 70 4.61 -8.78 13.44
N TRP A 71 5.56 -9.54 12.87
CA TRP A 71 5.25 -10.70 12.06
C TRP A 71 5.91 -11.93 12.68
N GLN A 72 5.13 -12.99 12.93
CA GLN A 72 5.61 -14.22 13.59
C GLN A 72 6.37 -13.98 14.91
N GLY A 73 5.98 -12.95 15.66
CA GLY A 73 6.63 -12.58 16.93
C GLY A 73 7.88 -11.72 16.78
N GLU A 74 8.31 -11.37 15.57
CA GLU A 74 9.44 -10.48 15.33
C GLU A 74 9.00 -9.08 14.95
N GLU A 75 9.55 -8.06 15.60
CA GLU A 75 9.39 -6.67 15.18
C GLU A 75 10.09 -6.46 13.82
N THR A 76 9.30 -6.14 12.80
CA THR A 76 9.79 -5.81 11.47
C THR A 76 9.26 -4.44 11.03
N THR A 77 9.90 -3.87 10.02
CA THR A 77 9.43 -2.64 9.38
C THR A 77 9.16 -2.93 7.91
N GLY A 78 7.95 -2.60 7.47
CA GLY A 78 7.51 -2.91 6.12
C GLY A 78 6.20 -2.21 5.75
N ALA A 79 5.66 -2.56 4.61
CA ALA A 79 4.33 -2.18 4.17
C ALA A 79 3.62 -3.42 3.68
N THR A 80 2.36 -3.57 4.07
CA THR A 80 1.55 -4.73 3.71
C THR A 80 0.69 -4.40 2.51
N LEU A 81 0.70 -5.27 1.50
CA LEU A 81 -0.17 -5.21 0.34
C LEU A 81 -1.06 -6.44 0.35
N ARG A 82 -2.36 -6.26 0.56
CA ARG A 82 -3.38 -7.28 0.30
C ARG A 82 -3.72 -7.27 -1.19
N VAL A 83 -3.58 -8.42 -1.84
CA VAL A 83 -3.98 -8.60 -3.24
C VAL A 83 -5.17 -9.55 -3.32
N TYR A 84 -6.23 -9.11 -3.96
CA TYR A 84 -7.42 -9.91 -4.26
C TYR A 84 -7.31 -10.56 -5.64
N PHE A 85 -7.59 -11.85 -5.71
CA PHE A 85 -7.53 -12.69 -6.90
C PHE A 85 -8.91 -13.08 -7.38
N ASN A 86 -9.03 -13.39 -8.66
CA ASN A 86 -10.30 -13.82 -9.26
C ASN A 86 -10.43 -15.36 -9.30
N SER A 87 -9.37 -16.11 -8.96
CA SER A 87 -9.36 -17.58 -8.88
C SER A 87 -8.09 -18.06 -8.15
N PHE A 88 -8.12 -19.26 -7.58
CA PHE A 88 -6.95 -19.89 -6.95
C PHE A 88 -5.82 -20.14 -7.94
N GLN A 89 -6.13 -20.53 -9.18
CA GLN A 89 -5.12 -20.72 -10.21
C GLN A 89 -4.37 -19.42 -10.54
N GLN A 90 -5.04 -18.27 -10.45
CA GLN A 90 -4.41 -16.97 -10.60
C GLN A 90 -3.52 -16.61 -9.41
N LEU A 91 -3.90 -17.00 -8.19
CA LEU A 91 -3.13 -16.77 -6.97
C LEU A 91 -1.75 -17.41 -7.11
N ASP A 92 -1.66 -18.73 -7.29
CA ASP A 92 -0.38 -19.45 -7.33
C ASP A 92 0.58 -18.88 -8.39
N ASP A 93 0.07 -18.60 -9.58
CA ASP A 93 0.83 -18.06 -10.70
C ASP A 93 1.37 -16.66 -10.41
N VAL A 94 0.57 -15.81 -9.77
CA VAL A 94 0.93 -14.42 -9.46
C VAL A 94 1.82 -14.35 -8.24
N THR A 95 1.52 -15.07 -7.17
CA THR A 95 2.36 -15.21 -5.98
C THR A 95 3.77 -15.61 -6.39
N ASN A 96 3.91 -16.65 -7.22
CA ASN A 96 5.21 -17.07 -7.74
C ASN A 96 5.95 -15.97 -8.53
N LYS A 97 5.23 -15.15 -9.30
CA LYS A 97 5.83 -14.02 -10.03
C LYS A 97 6.27 -12.91 -9.08
N ILE A 98 5.46 -12.58 -8.08
CA ILE A 98 5.78 -11.56 -7.07
C ILE A 98 7.01 -12.00 -6.27
N SER A 99 7.05 -13.25 -5.78
CA SER A 99 8.19 -13.79 -5.02
C SER A 99 9.49 -13.76 -5.79
N LYS A 100 9.46 -14.04 -7.10
CA LYS A 100 10.66 -14.00 -7.96
C LYS A 100 11.12 -12.59 -8.27
N LYS A 101 10.19 -11.64 -8.42
CA LYS A 101 10.50 -10.26 -8.83
C LYS A 101 10.74 -9.33 -7.65
N ASP A 102 10.32 -9.72 -6.45
CA ASP A 102 10.51 -8.97 -5.22
C ASP A 102 9.85 -7.56 -5.26
N ARG A 103 8.99 -7.32 -6.26
CA ARG A 103 8.45 -6.00 -6.59
C ARG A 103 7.14 -6.10 -7.37
N VAL A 104 6.23 -5.18 -7.05
CA VAL A 104 4.96 -4.99 -7.73
C VAL A 104 4.79 -3.52 -8.10
N TYR A 105 4.39 -3.24 -9.33
CA TYR A 105 4.00 -1.90 -9.79
C TYR A 105 2.49 -1.78 -9.83
N PHE A 106 1.98 -0.57 -9.60
CA PHE A 106 0.55 -0.29 -9.70
C PHE A 106 0.22 0.37 -11.05
N ILE A 107 -0.90 -0.01 -11.66
CA ILE A 107 -1.38 0.57 -12.91
C ILE A 107 -1.86 2.02 -12.63
N PRO A 108 -1.33 3.04 -13.33
CA PRO A 108 -1.79 4.42 -13.12
C PRO A 108 -3.26 4.61 -13.51
N GLY A 109 -3.98 5.44 -12.76
CA GLY A 109 -5.41 5.69 -12.96
C GLY A 109 -6.33 4.72 -12.23
N GLU A 110 -5.83 3.56 -11.81
CA GLU A 110 -6.56 2.63 -10.96
C GLU A 110 -6.70 3.12 -9.52
N THR A 111 -7.63 2.53 -8.78
CA THR A 111 -7.81 2.80 -7.35
C THR A 111 -7.22 1.71 -6.47
N ILE A 112 -6.64 2.12 -5.34
CA ILE A 112 -6.15 1.28 -4.25
C ILE A 112 -6.76 1.77 -2.95
N ASP A 113 -7.13 0.83 -2.08
CA ASP A 113 -7.77 1.11 -0.80
C ASP A 113 -6.71 1.08 0.31
N TYR A 114 -6.75 2.05 1.21
CA TYR A 114 -5.91 2.09 2.41
C TYR A 114 -6.79 1.78 3.61
N ASP A 115 -6.54 0.64 4.22
CA ASP A 115 -7.05 0.37 5.54
C ASP A 115 -6.25 1.21 6.53
N ASN A 116 -6.95 1.93 7.41
CA ASN A 116 -6.43 2.99 8.28
C ASN A 116 -5.31 2.52 9.23
N GLU A 117 -5.01 1.22 9.24
CA GLU A 117 -4.12 0.56 10.16
C GLU A 117 -2.93 -0.16 9.51
N THR A 118 -2.58 0.11 8.24
CA THR A 118 -1.28 -0.17 7.54
C THR A 118 -1.34 -0.99 6.25
N ILE A 119 -2.52 -1.42 5.83
CA ILE A 119 -2.68 -2.35 4.71
C ILE A 119 -3.16 -1.60 3.48
N TRP A 120 -2.45 -1.79 2.36
CA TRP A 120 -2.92 -1.40 1.04
C TRP A 120 -3.64 -2.57 0.40
N SER A 121 -4.84 -2.34 -0.14
CA SER A 121 -5.71 -3.37 -0.68
C SER A 121 -5.99 -3.12 -2.16
N ILE A 122 -5.70 -4.10 -3.00
CA ILE A 122 -5.86 -3.96 -4.46
C ILE A 122 -6.25 -5.27 -5.14
N ASN A 123 -7.01 -5.19 -6.24
CA ASN A 123 -7.24 -6.35 -7.10
C ASN A 123 -6.03 -6.61 -8.01
N VAL A 124 -5.71 -7.88 -8.22
CA VAL A 124 -4.59 -8.35 -9.05
C VAL A 124 -4.61 -7.82 -10.49
N LYS A 125 -5.78 -7.48 -11.05
CA LYS A 125 -5.85 -6.89 -12.41
C LYS A 125 -5.27 -5.47 -12.49
N LYS A 126 -5.10 -4.81 -11.35
CA LYS A 126 -4.65 -3.42 -11.22
C LYS A 126 -3.15 -3.31 -10.90
N ILE A 127 -2.43 -4.44 -10.90
CA ILE A 127 -0.98 -4.49 -10.67
C ILE A 127 -0.23 -4.96 -11.92
N GLN A 128 1.07 -4.70 -11.95
CA GLN A 128 2.00 -5.17 -12.96
C GLN A 128 3.24 -5.74 -12.29
N ILE A 129 3.69 -6.90 -12.77
CA ILE A 129 4.91 -7.56 -12.31
C ILE A 129 5.81 -7.66 -13.54
N LYS A 130 6.96 -6.98 -13.50
CA LYS A 130 7.89 -6.82 -14.64
C LYS A 130 9.10 -7.72 -14.51
#